data_AF-A0A7K2X5F7-F1
#
_entry.id   AF-A0A7K2X5F7-F1
#
_cell.length_a   1.000
_cell.length_b   1.000
_cell.length_c   1.000
_cell.angle_alpha   90.00
_cell.angle_beta   90.00
_cell.angle_gamma   90.00
#
_symmetry.space_group_name_H-M   'P 1'
#
loop_
_entity.id
_entity.type
_entity.pdbx_description
1 polymer ?
#
loop_
_entity_poly.entity_id
_entity_poly.type
_entity_poly.pdbx_seq_one_letter_code
_entity_poly.pdbx_strand_id
1 'polypeptide(L)'
;AEAVANGADRAGAIADALAALCDEDDFETRLHAAYGLLRRHDPRTEEAVRRLGPLFRPGYEHDHRLSAVVHWNRERESRSAAE
;
A
#
# COMPACT_ATOMS: atom_id res chain seq x y z
N ALA A 1 -16.98 -25.83 15.83
CA ALA A 1 -15.57 -25.52 15.56
C ALA A 1 -15.49 -24.10 15.03
N GLU A 2 -15.52 -23.08 15.88
CA GLU A 2 -15.68 -21.69 15.44
C GLU A 2 -15.02 -20.75 16.45
N ALA A 3 -13.73 -20.44 16.28
CA ALA A 3 -13.08 -19.38 17.07
C ALA A 3 -11.78 -18.79 16.48
N VAL A 4 -11.40 -19.13 15.23
CA VAL A 4 -10.12 -18.66 14.66
C VAL A 4 -10.29 -17.69 13.47
N ALA A 5 -11.51 -17.50 12.96
CA ALA A 5 -11.74 -16.73 11.73
C ALA A 5 -11.74 -15.19 11.94
N ASN A 6 -12.10 -14.71 13.14
CA ASN A 6 -12.34 -13.28 13.39
C ASN A 6 -11.11 -12.36 13.16
N GLY A 7 -9.89 -12.89 13.25
CA GLY A 7 -8.67 -12.12 13.01
C GLY A 7 -8.32 -11.98 11.52
N ALA A 8 -8.42 -13.08 10.77
CA ALA A 8 -8.12 -13.10 9.34
C ALA A 8 -9.22 -12.39 8.54
N ASP A 9 -10.49 -12.60 8.89
CA ASP A 9 -11.62 -11.91 8.25
C ASP A 9 -11.56 -10.40 8.47
N ARG A 10 -11.18 -9.97 9.69
CA ARG A 10 -10.97 -8.55 9.98
C ARG A 10 -9.79 -7.97 9.19
N ALA A 11 -8.70 -8.73 9.04
CA ALA A 11 -7.56 -8.29 8.24
C ALA A 11 -7.95 -8.12 6.76
N GLY A 12 -8.77 -9.04 6.22
CA GLY A 12 -9.35 -8.96 4.88
C GLY A 12 -10.25 -7.72 4.72
N ALA A 13 -11.21 -7.53 5.63
CA ALA A 13 -12.11 -6.38 5.59
C ALA A 13 -11.38 -5.02 5.66
N ILE A 14 -10.28 -4.96 6.43
CA ILE A 14 -9.44 -3.75 6.48
C ILE A 14 -8.67 -3.58 5.16
N ALA A 15 -8.15 -4.65 4.56
CA ALA A 15 -7.48 -4.58 3.27
C ALA A 15 -8.43 -4.16 2.14
N ASP A 16 -9.69 -4.62 2.15
CA ASP A 16 -10.72 -4.19 1.22
C ASP A 16 -11.05 -2.70 1.39
N ALA A 17 -11.20 -2.23 2.63
CA ALA A 17 -11.44 -0.81 2.91
C ALA A 17 -10.25 0.08 2.48
N LEU A 18 -9.02 -0.36 2.73
CA LEU A 18 -7.81 0.35 2.28
C LEU A 18 -7.73 0.37 0.75
N ALA A 19 -8.05 -0.74 0.07
CA ALA A 19 -8.08 -0.80 -1.38
C ALA A 19 -9.10 0.20 -1.97
N ALA A 20 -10.28 0.35 -1.37
CA ALA A 20 -11.26 1.35 -1.80
C ALA A 20 -10.74 2.79 -1.64
N LEU A 21 -10.00 3.08 -0.57
CA LEU A 21 -9.39 4.40 -0.34
C LEU A 21 -8.24 4.72 -1.33
N CYS A 22 -7.69 3.72 -2.02
CA CYS A 22 -6.71 3.96 -3.08
C CYS A 22 -7.32 4.60 -4.34
N ASP A 23 -8.64 4.56 -4.50
CA ASP A 23 -9.37 5.14 -5.63
C ASP A 23 -9.88 6.57 -5.36
N GLU A 24 -9.66 7.10 -4.15
CA GLU A 24 -10.02 8.48 -3.79
C GLU A 24 -9.13 9.53 -4.49
N ASP A 25 -9.69 10.71 -4.79
CA ASP A 25 -8.94 11.79 -5.45
C ASP A 25 -7.82 12.36 -4.57
N ASP A 26 -8.02 12.33 -3.25
CA ASP A 26 -7.07 12.86 -2.29
C ASP A 26 -5.79 12.02 -2.20
N PHE A 27 -4.64 12.66 -2.43
CA PHE A 27 -3.36 11.95 -2.47
C PHE A 27 -2.90 11.49 -1.10
N GLU A 28 -3.18 12.25 -0.04
CA GLU A 28 -2.80 11.86 1.31
C GLU A 28 -3.56 10.58 1.72
N THR A 29 -4.85 10.53 1.39
CA THR A 29 -5.72 9.38 1.59
C THR A 29 -5.22 8.17 0.82
N ARG A 30 -4.91 8.32 -0.47
CA ARG A 30 -4.31 7.24 -1.27
C ARG A 30 -2.96 6.77 -0.71
N LEU A 31 -2.11 7.70 -0.26
CA LEU A 31 -0.79 7.39 0.30
C LEU A 31 -0.91 6.61 1.61
N HIS A 32 -1.83 7.05 2.48
CA HIS A 32 -2.13 6.34 3.72
C HIS A 32 -2.67 4.93 3.44
N ALA A 33 -3.56 4.80 2.46
CA ALA A 33 -4.13 3.52 2.05
C ALA A 33 -3.06 2.55 1.51
N ALA A 34 -2.23 3.01 0.58
CA ALA A 34 -1.13 2.23 0.02
C ALA A 34 -0.11 1.82 1.09
N TYR A 35 0.26 2.74 1.99
CA TYR A 35 1.14 2.43 3.11
C TYR A 35 0.52 1.39 4.06
N GLY A 36 -0.80 1.48 4.30
CA GLY A 36 -1.55 0.51 5.10
C GLY A 36 -1.55 -0.90 4.49
N LEU A 37 -1.71 -1.02 3.18
CA LEU A 37 -1.63 -2.29 2.44
C LEU A 37 -0.20 -2.85 2.47
N LEU A 38 0.80 -1.98 2.27
CA LEU A 38 2.22 -2.34 2.30
C LEU A 38 2.63 -2.92 3.65
N ARG A 39 2.20 -2.31 4.77
CA ARG A 39 2.46 -2.79 6.13
C ARG A 39 1.81 -4.15 6.43
N ARG A 40 0.78 -4.53 5.67
CA ARG A 40 0.09 -5.82 5.77
C ARG A 40 0.63 -6.86 4.80
N HIS A 41 1.58 -6.49 3.94
CA HIS A 41 2.07 -7.32 2.84
C HIS A 41 0.95 -7.83 1.92
N ASP A 42 -0.08 -7.00 1.71
CA ASP A 42 -1.22 -7.36 0.88
C ASP A 42 -0.80 -7.42 -0.60
N PRO A 43 -1.22 -8.43 -1.38
CA PRO A 43 -0.89 -8.52 -2.80
C PRO A 43 -1.38 -7.31 -3.62
N ARG A 44 -2.40 -6.58 -3.16
CA ARG A 44 -2.91 -5.37 -3.81
C ARG A 44 -2.02 -4.14 -3.60
N THR A 45 -0.97 -4.24 -2.78
CA THR A 45 0.00 -3.16 -2.56
C THR A 45 0.60 -2.68 -3.88
N GLU A 46 0.92 -3.58 -4.80
CA GLU A 46 1.50 -3.20 -6.10
C GLU A 46 0.57 -2.28 -6.90
N GLU A 47 -0.70 -2.65 -6.98
CA GLU A 47 -1.70 -1.85 -7.68
C GLU A 47 -1.95 -0.52 -6.98
N ALA A 48 -1.99 -0.51 -5.65
CA ALA A 48 -2.11 0.71 -4.86
C ALA A 48 -0.93 1.68 -5.11
N VAL A 49 0.29 1.16 -5.16
CA VAL A 49 1.50 1.94 -5.46
C VAL A 49 1.47 2.47 -6.89
N ARG A 50 0.98 1.68 -7.86
CA ARG A 50 0.81 2.14 -9.24
C ARG A 50 -0.22 3.27 -9.35
N ARG A 51 -1.32 3.18 -8.59
CA ARG A 51 -2.40 4.20 -8.57
C ARG A 51 -2.03 5.49 -7.82
N LEU A 52 -1.03 5.45 -6.94
CA LEU A 52 -0.46 6.66 -6.35
C LEU A 52 0.14 7.61 -7.41
N GLY A 53 0.54 7.07 -8.56
CA GLY A 53 1.16 7.84 -9.63
C GLY A 53 2.58 8.27 -9.24
N PRO A 54 3.02 9.49 -9.60
CA PRO A 54 4.38 9.95 -9.36
C PRO A 54 4.70 9.91 -7.86
N LEU A 55 5.61 9.01 -7.46
CA LEU A 55 6.06 8.86 -6.07
C LEU A 55 7.00 9.99 -5.61
N PHE A 56 7.16 11.03 -6.41
CA PHE A 56 7.86 12.26 -6.06
C PHE A 56 6.88 13.42 -6.19
N ARG A 57 6.38 13.90 -5.06
CA ARG A 57 5.44 15.03 -4.99
C ARG A 57 6.02 16.14 -4.11
N PRO A 58 6.04 17.41 -4.57
CA PRO A 58 6.48 18.52 -3.74
C PRO A 58 5.63 18.62 -2.47
N GLY A 59 6.29 18.74 -1.32
CA GLY A 59 5.65 18.73 0.01
C GLY A 59 5.66 17.37 0.72
N TYR A 60 5.97 16.27 0.02
CA TYR A 60 6.06 14.93 0.62
C TYR A 60 7.48 14.34 0.59
N GLU A 61 8.49 15.17 0.28
CA GLU A 61 9.89 14.76 0.15
C GLU A 61 10.45 14.10 1.42
N HIS A 62 9.95 14.52 2.59
CA HIS A 62 10.34 14.00 3.90
C HIS A 62 9.27 13.09 4.52
N ASP A 63 8.23 12.74 3.76
CA ASP A 63 7.18 11.86 4.28
C ASP A 63 7.70 10.42 4.37
N HIS A 64 7.82 9.92 5.59
CA HIS A 64 8.27 8.56 5.88
C HIS A 64 7.39 7.49 5.20
N ARG A 65 6.10 7.76 4.98
CA ARG A 65 5.17 6.84 4.28
C ARG A 65 5.54 6.74 2.82
N LEU A 66 5.80 7.89 2.18
CA LEU A 66 6.20 7.94 0.78
C LEU A 66 7.58 7.29 0.57
N SER A 67 8.53 7.57 1.46
CA SER A 67 9.85 6.94 1.45
C SER A 67 9.77 5.41 1.54
N ALA A 68 8.92 4.89 2.44
CA ALA A 68 8.71 3.44 2.57
C ALA A 68 8.08 2.82 1.32
N VAL A 69 7.10 3.50 0.69
CA VAL A 69 6.48 3.06 -0.56
C VAL A 69 7.50 3.04 -1.71
N VAL A 70 8.29 4.11 -1.85
CA VAL A 70 9.37 4.19 -2.85
C VAL A 70 10.41 3.10 -2.65
N HIS A 71 10.82 2.86 -1.40
CA HIS A 71 11.80 1.83 -1.09
C HIS A 71 11.28 0.44 -1.46
N TRP A 72 10.05 0.11 -1.08
CA TRP A 72 9.42 -1.17 -1.42
C TRP A 72 9.31 -1.37 -2.94
N ASN A 73 8.91 -0.33 -3.69
CA ASN A 73 8.81 -0.42 -5.15
C ASN A 73 10.18 -0.73 -5.77
N ARG A 74 11.24 -0.03 -5.32
CA ARG A 74 12.61 -0.27 -5.80
C ARG A 74 13.12 -1.68 -5.48
N GLU A 75 12.83 -2.21 -4.30
CA GLU A 75 13.22 -3.58 -3.94
C GLU A 75 12.52 -4.63 -4.82
N ARG A 76 11.25 -4.39 -5.18
CA ARG A 76 10.49 -5.24 -6.10
C ARG A 76 11.07 -5.18 -7.51
N GLU A 77 11.32 -3.98 -8.04
CA GLU A 77 11.92 -3.81 -9.37
C GLU A 77 13.30 -4.48 -9.45
N SER A 78 14.11 -4.35 -8.40
CA SER A 78 15.43 -5.00 -8.31
C SER A 78 15.32 -6.52 -8.29
N ARG A 79 14.28 -7.08 -7.66
CA ARG A 79 14.01 -8.52 -7.63
C ARG A 79 13.55 -9.03 -8.99
N SER A 80 12.64 -8.31 -9.64
CA SER A 80 12.15 -8.66 -10.97
C SER A 80 13.21 -8.52 -12.06
N ALA A 81 14.19 -7.63 -11.89
CA ALA A 81 15.31 -7.48 -12.80
C ALA A 81 16.42 -8.54 -12.63
N ALA A 82 16.36 -9.32 -11.54
CA ALA A 82 17.33 -10.37 -11.24
C ALA A 82 16.85 -11.79 -11.65
N GLU A 83 15.61 -11.92 -12.11
CA GLU A 83 15.03 -13.14 -12.72
C GLU A 83 15.12 -13.10 -14.25
#